data_AF-A0A8S1NB42-F1
#
_entry.id   AF-A0A8S1NB42-F1
#
_cell.length_a   1.000
_cell.length_b   1.000
_cell.length_c   1.000
_cell.angle_alpha   90.00
_cell.angle_beta   90.00
_cell.angle_gamma   90.00
#
_symmetry.space_group_name_H-M   'P 1'
#
loop_
_entity.id
_entity.type
_entity.pdbx_description
1 polymer ?
#
loop_
_entity_poly.entity_id
_entity_poly.type
_entity_poly.pdbx_seq_one_letter_code
_entity_poly.pdbx_strand_id
1 'polypeptide(L)'
;MNQAQIIQQVQQVFNKLSQNHQQPISKESIVRFLDQQSNKMYDRVLFEQLYTRMHKIDNGQITINDFISILMEALQSLKNKISILEQQVAQKQLKLDEDQLHLQQLQTMEEYNSHKICKGSKIRITIFDAQISFPGNTRVAIILGCEDTKYSTKPANRQKPVWNEKFEFNIITGEEDIYIVILDEELIEKQEIGGQAKLNLQEFYDQKPHDIQLQLKDKYGVVLYSTINLRVQWIHSQTKYFKESIKENQQVIDDLSQDINEYKSDILQLFYPFDEKHQNEPNDKFIVTEQSTVQQMHDFHFYDTSQAQLWVKLALAFTLLYFIIVLIANLFKTQFIDLIVLFYSLFYYMNNNKLQSLLHFKIISAMIIVTIILDIVWFIIFTNPWTTNSVLFFKLEHTFQMYEVIISYILLGIKVILLSIYLNLYLMCPDKRTNIYDAQYEIIFGPNLSSSSDNEDQNSYSFRNTNHYLHQSFSKNV
;
A
#
# COMPACT_ATOMS: atom_id res chain seq x y z
N MET A 1 15.87 -9.26 -21.50
CA MET A 1 16.20 -9.56 -22.91
C MET A 1 16.73 -8.30 -23.58
N ASN A 2 17.85 -8.37 -24.31
CA ASN A 2 18.42 -7.20 -24.99
C ASN A 2 17.51 -6.79 -26.17
N GLN A 3 17.38 -5.50 -26.47
CA GLN A 3 16.54 -4.98 -27.56
C GLN A 3 16.88 -5.64 -28.91
N ALA A 4 18.17 -5.88 -29.17
CA ALA A 4 18.62 -6.57 -30.38
C ALA A 4 18.06 -8.00 -30.49
N GLN A 5 17.96 -8.72 -29.37
CA GLN A 5 17.41 -10.08 -29.35
C GLN A 5 15.90 -10.07 -29.64
N ILE A 6 15.18 -9.09 -29.08
CA ILE A 6 13.74 -8.92 -29.34
C ILE A 6 13.50 -8.62 -30.83
N ILE A 7 14.30 -7.71 -31.42
CA ILE A 7 14.19 -7.39 -32.85
C ILE A 7 14.45 -8.64 -33.71
N GLN A 8 15.51 -9.39 -33.41
CA GLN A 8 15.83 -10.63 -34.13
C GLN A 8 14.70 -11.65 -34.03
N GLN A 9 14.12 -11.84 -32.84
CA GLN A 9 12.99 -12.74 -32.62
C GLN A 9 11.76 -12.31 -33.44
N VAL A 10 11.40 -11.02 -33.39
CA VAL A 10 10.28 -10.48 -34.17
C VAL A 10 10.51 -10.66 -35.68
N GLN A 11 11.72 -10.38 -36.18
CA GLN A 11 12.09 -10.59 -37.57
C GLN A 11 12.02 -12.06 -37.99
N GLN A 12 12.50 -12.98 -37.15
CA GLN A 12 12.43 -14.42 -37.39
C GLN A 12 10.99 -14.91 -37.51
N VAL A 13 10.08 -14.40 -36.67
CA VAL A 13 8.66 -14.72 -36.77
C VAL A 13 8.08 -14.17 -38.07
N PHE A 14 8.33 -12.90 -38.42
CA PHE A 14 7.80 -12.30 -39.66
C PHE A 14 8.39 -12.88 -40.95
N ASN A 15 9.57 -13.52 -40.91
CA ASN A 15 10.10 -14.28 -42.04
C ASN A 15 9.18 -15.43 -42.47
N LYS A 16 8.30 -15.92 -41.58
CA LYS A 16 7.25 -16.90 -41.92
C LYS A 16 6.15 -16.29 -42.79
N LEU A 17 5.93 -14.97 -42.72
CA LEU A 17 4.92 -14.24 -43.51
C LEU A 17 5.47 -13.79 -44.87
N SER A 18 6.66 -13.19 -44.90
CA SER A 18 7.33 -12.75 -46.14
C SER A 18 8.84 -12.67 -45.94
N GLN A 19 9.60 -13.19 -46.90
CA GLN A 19 11.06 -13.04 -46.94
C GLN A 19 11.50 -11.60 -47.29
N ASN A 20 10.65 -10.83 -47.99
CA ASN A 20 10.94 -9.45 -48.34
C ASN A 20 10.13 -8.51 -47.43
N HIS A 21 10.78 -7.95 -46.41
CA HIS A 21 10.15 -7.07 -45.42
C HIS A 21 9.77 -5.68 -45.97
N GLN A 22 10.20 -5.32 -47.18
CA GLN A 22 9.82 -4.08 -47.85
C GLN A 22 8.57 -4.23 -48.74
N GLN A 23 8.10 -5.46 -48.97
CA GLN A 23 6.90 -5.68 -49.75
C GLN A 23 5.68 -5.11 -49.02
N PRO A 24 4.81 -4.33 -49.69
CA PRO A 24 3.60 -3.81 -49.09
C PRO A 24 2.62 -4.94 -48.80
N ILE A 25 2.10 -4.95 -47.57
CA ILE A 25 1.19 -5.97 -47.05
C ILE A 25 -0.08 -5.27 -46.55
N SER A 26 -1.23 -5.91 -46.76
CA SER A 26 -2.50 -5.38 -46.27
C SER A 26 -2.62 -5.51 -44.76
N LYS A 27 -3.36 -4.58 -44.15
CA LYS A 27 -3.68 -4.57 -42.72
C LYS A 27 -4.23 -5.93 -42.25
N GLU A 28 -5.17 -6.49 -42.99
CA GLU A 28 -5.84 -7.75 -42.66
C GLU A 28 -4.89 -8.94 -42.68
N SER A 29 -3.88 -8.91 -43.55
CA SER A 29 -2.88 -9.98 -43.65
C SER A 29 -1.99 -10.02 -42.41
N ILE A 30 -1.59 -8.86 -41.89
CA ILE A 30 -0.79 -8.77 -40.67
C ILE A 30 -1.62 -9.21 -39.46
N VAL A 31 -2.87 -8.73 -39.34
CA VAL A 31 -3.75 -9.14 -38.23
C VAL A 31 -3.98 -10.65 -38.22
N ARG A 32 -4.32 -11.24 -39.37
CA ARG A 32 -4.50 -12.70 -39.47
C ARG A 32 -3.23 -13.46 -39.12
N PHE A 33 -2.07 -12.94 -39.53
CA PHE A 33 -0.79 -13.54 -39.19
C PHE A 33 -0.53 -13.50 -37.67
N LEU A 34 -0.80 -12.36 -37.01
CA LEU A 34 -0.65 -12.24 -35.55
C LEU A 34 -1.61 -13.15 -34.78
N ASP A 35 -2.86 -13.32 -35.26
CA ASP A 35 -3.80 -14.28 -34.68
C ASP A 35 -3.27 -15.72 -34.78
N GLN A 36 -2.74 -16.08 -35.96
CA GLN A 36 -2.16 -17.41 -36.19
C GLN A 36 -0.95 -17.68 -35.31
N GLN A 37 -0.08 -16.68 -35.11
CA GLN A 37 1.10 -16.87 -34.25
C GLN A 37 0.77 -16.92 -32.76
N SER A 38 -0.35 -16.34 -32.34
CA SER A 38 -0.74 -16.28 -30.94
C SER A 38 -1.73 -17.38 -30.52
N ASN A 39 -2.23 -18.19 -31.44
CA ASN A 39 -3.31 -19.17 -31.18
C ASN A 39 -4.57 -18.57 -30.52
N LYS A 40 -4.72 -17.22 -30.55
CA LYS A 40 -5.84 -16.45 -30.01
C LYS A 40 -6.05 -15.20 -30.86
N MET A 41 -7.14 -14.46 -30.62
CA MET A 41 -7.30 -13.17 -31.28
C MET A 41 -6.31 -12.16 -30.70
N TYR A 42 -5.43 -11.63 -31.54
CA TYR A 42 -4.56 -10.51 -31.15
C TYR A 42 -5.39 -9.28 -30.82
N ASP A 43 -4.99 -8.52 -29.80
CA ASP A 43 -5.73 -7.35 -29.36
C ASP A 43 -5.88 -6.35 -30.52
N ARG A 44 -7.13 -6.14 -30.94
CA ARG A 44 -7.47 -5.27 -32.06
C ARG A 44 -7.25 -3.81 -31.73
N VAL A 45 -7.53 -3.38 -30.51
CA VAL A 45 -7.36 -1.99 -30.07
C VAL A 45 -5.88 -1.65 -30.09
N LEU A 46 -5.04 -2.52 -29.53
CA LEU A 46 -3.59 -2.37 -29.55
C LEU A 46 -3.06 -2.31 -30.98
N PHE A 47 -3.51 -3.22 -31.85
CA PHE A 47 -3.12 -3.23 -33.25
C PHE A 47 -3.50 -1.93 -33.98
N GLU A 48 -4.72 -1.41 -33.81
CA GLU A 48 -5.13 -0.15 -34.41
C GLU A 48 -4.27 1.03 -33.93
N GLN A 49 -3.92 1.06 -32.65
CA GLN A 49 -3.03 2.09 -32.10
C GLN A 49 -1.65 2.07 -32.76
N LEU A 50 -1.09 0.88 -33.01
CA LEU A 50 0.17 0.76 -33.76
C LEU A 50 -0.03 1.17 -35.22
N TYR A 51 -1.07 0.65 -35.89
CA TYR A 51 -1.36 0.88 -37.30
C TYR A 51 -1.60 2.35 -37.65
N THR A 52 -2.21 3.11 -36.75
CA THR A 52 -2.44 4.56 -36.95
C THR A 52 -1.14 5.37 -37.00
N ARG A 53 -0.06 4.87 -36.39
CA ARG A 53 1.27 5.51 -36.39
C ARG A 53 2.18 5.06 -37.55
N MET A 54 1.80 4.01 -38.26
CA MET A 54 2.56 3.47 -39.39
C MET A 54 2.42 4.35 -40.64
N HIS A 55 3.48 4.35 -41.46
CA HIS A 55 3.50 5.02 -42.76
C HIS A 55 2.72 4.20 -43.80
N LYS A 56 1.59 4.74 -44.25
CA LYS A 56 0.69 4.09 -45.21
C LYS A 56 1.10 4.41 -46.64
N ILE A 57 1.22 3.39 -47.48
CA ILE A 57 1.37 3.53 -48.93
C ILE A 57 -0.03 3.77 -49.54
N ASP A 58 -0.12 4.25 -50.79
CA ASP A 58 -1.32 4.76 -51.49
C ASP A 58 -2.64 3.94 -51.36
N ASN A 59 -2.58 2.67 -50.94
CA ASN A 59 -3.73 1.80 -50.72
C ASN A 59 -3.95 1.40 -49.24
N GLY A 60 -3.37 2.13 -48.27
CA GLY A 60 -3.42 1.75 -46.85
C GLY A 60 -2.56 0.53 -46.49
N GLN A 61 -1.71 0.06 -47.41
CA GLN A 61 -0.76 -1.02 -47.17
C GLN A 61 0.44 -0.50 -46.38
N ILE A 62 1.05 -1.38 -45.60
CA ILE A 62 2.22 -1.10 -44.75
C ILE A 62 3.32 -2.14 -45.01
N THR A 63 4.56 -1.82 -44.62
CA THR A 63 5.69 -2.76 -44.73
C THR A 63 5.97 -3.41 -43.39
N ILE A 64 6.57 -4.61 -43.38
CA ILE A 64 6.95 -5.30 -42.12
C ILE A 64 8.00 -4.48 -41.37
N ASN A 65 8.95 -3.86 -42.07
CA ASN A 65 9.97 -3.01 -41.44
C ASN A 65 9.34 -1.81 -40.70
N ASP A 66 8.33 -1.19 -41.29
CA ASP A 66 7.60 -0.09 -40.65
C ASP A 66 6.83 -0.58 -39.42
N PHE A 67 6.15 -1.73 -39.52
CA PHE A 67 5.50 -2.36 -38.37
C PHE A 67 6.49 -2.64 -37.23
N ILE A 68 7.65 -3.25 -37.53
CA ILE A 68 8.68 -3.56 -36.53
C ILE A 68 9.22 -2.26 -35.91
N SER A 69 9.46 -1.23 -36.72
CA SER A 69 9.94 0.07 -36.23
C SER A 69 8.97 0.69 -35.21
N ILE A 70 7.68 0.77 -35.56
CA ILE A 70 6.64 1.31 -34.67
C ILE A 70 6.44 0.42 -33.43
N LEU A 71 6.53 -0.90 -33.57
CA LEU A 71 6.49 -1.84 -32.45
C LEU A 71 7.64 -1.60 -31.45
N MET A 72 8.86 -1.38 -31.96
CA MET A 72 10.03 -1.08 -31.11
C MET A 72 9.92 0.29 -30.45
N GLU A 73 9.38 1.29 -31.16
CA GLU A 73 9.11 2.60 -30.58
C GLU A 73 8.10 2.51 -29.42
N ALA A 74 7.00 1.75 -29.61
CA ALA A 74 6.01 1.51 -28.57
C ALA A 74 6.63 0.80 -27.35
N LEU A 75 7.44 -0.24 -27.57
CA LEU A 75 8.18 -0.92 -26.49
C LEU A 75 9.09 0.05 -25.74
N GLN A 76 9.85 0.88 -26.44
CA GLN A 76 10.76 1.83 -25.81
C GLN A 76 10.00 2.89 -25.02
N SER A 77 8.87 3.37 -25.55
CA SER A 77 7.98 4.30 -24.86
C SER A 77 7.45 3.71 -23.55
N LEU A 78 6.94 2.47 -23.58
CA LEU A 78 6.44 1.76 -22.39
C LEU A 78 7.56 1.51 -21.37
N LYS A 79 8.74 1.08 -21.80
CA LYS A 79 9.91 0.91 -20.92
C LYS A 79 10.33 2.22 -20.27
N ASN A 80 10.35 3.32 -21.02
CA ASN A 80 10.67 4.63 -20.47
C ASN A 80 9.63 5.06 -19.42
N LYS A 81 8.33 4.84 -19.68
CA LYS A 81 7.27 5.10 -18.70
C LYS A 81 7.44 4.28 -17.43
N ILE A 82 7.67 2.97 -17.55
CA ILE A 82 7.93 2.08 -16.41
C ILE A 82 9.14 2.60 -15.60
N SER A 83 10.24 2.92 -16.27
CA SER A 83 11.44 3.42 -15.58
C SER A 83 11.20 4.74 -14.82
N ILE A 84 10.40 5.66 -15.39
CA ILE A 84 10.02 6.92 -14.71
C ILE A 84 9.17 6.62 -13.48
N LEU A 85 8.17 5.73 -13.60
CA LEU A 85 7.30 5.36 -12.49
C LEU A 85 8.08 4.63 -11.39
N GLU A 86 8.98 3.70 -11.74
CA GLU A 86 9.85 3.01 -10.78
C GLU A 86 10.74 4.00 -10.02
N GLN A 87 11.26 5.05 -10.70
CA GLN A 87 11.99 6.12 -10.04
C GLN A 87 11.10 6.93 -9.08
N GLN A 88 9.84 7.22 -9.47
CA GLN A 88 8.89 7.91 -8.59
C GLN A 88 8.52 7.07 -7.37
N VAL A 89 8.29 5.77 -7.54
CA VAL A 89 8.06 4.81 -6.44
C VAL A 89 9.25 4.81 -5.49
N ALA A 90 10.48 4.71 -6.01
CA ALA A 90 11.69 4.75 -5.18
C ALA A 90 11.81 6.05 -4.38
N GLN A 91 11.53 7.20 -4.99
CA GLN A 91 11.54 8.50 -4.30
C GLN A 91 10.47 8.58 -3.21
N LYS A 92 9.26 8.07 -3.49
CA LYS A 92 8.16 8.02 -2.53
C LYS A 92 8.44 7.07 -1.38
N GLN A 93 9.08 5.94 -1.64
CA GLN A 93 9.49 4.98 -0.62
C GLN A 93 10.50 5.60 0.35
N LEU A 94 11.51 6.31 -0.16
CA LEU A 94 12.48 7.03 0.69
C LEU A 94 11.78 8.04 1.61
N LYS A 95 10.85 8.83 1.06
CA LYS A 95 10.07 9.78 1.85
C LYS A 95 9.19 9.08 2.90
N LEU A 96 8.57 7.96 2.54
CA LEU A 96 7.75 7.18 3.46
C LEU A 96 8.59 6.63 4.63
N ASP A 97 9.81 6.15 4.36
CA ASP A 97 10.74 5.67 5.38
C ASP A 97 11.19 6.81 6.31
N GLU A 98 11.47 8.00 5.75
CA GLU A 98 11.78 9.23 6.52
C GLU A 98 10.61 9.66 7.42
N ASP A 99 9.39 9.70 6.87
CA ASP A 99 8.18 10.05 7.62
C ASP A 99 7.90 9.02 8.75
N GLN A 100 8.15 7.73 8.50
CA GLN A 100 8.02 6.67 9.51
C GLN A 100 9.04 6.84 10.65
N LEU A 101 10.29 7.18 10.34
CA LEU A 101 11.32 7.44 11.33
C LEU A 101 10.94 8.64 12.20
N HIS A 102 10.49 9.74 11.60
CA HIS A 102 10.02 10.91 12.34
C HIS A 102 8.81 10.60 13.22
N LEU A 103 7.86 9.82 12.71
CA LEU A 103 6.70 9.40 13.50
C LEU A 103 7.11 8.60 14.75
N GLN A 104 8.09 7.70 14.63
CA GLN A 104 8.59 6.94 15.79
C GLN A 104 9.23 7.83 16.84
N GLN A 105 10.01 8.83 16.42
CA GLN A 105 10.60 9.81 17.34
C GLN A 105 9.52 10.63 18.06
N LEU A 106 8.54 11.13 17.31
CA LEU A 106 7.47 11.99 17.84
C LEU A 106 6.53 11.27 18.82
N GLN A 107 6.28 9.98 18.64
CA GLN A 107 5.43 9.19 19.55
C GLN A 107 5.91 9.20 21.00
N THR A 108 7.19 9.48 21.25
CA THR A 108 7.76 9.55 22.60
C THR A 108 7.91 10.97 23.14
N MET A 109 7.86 11.98 22.26
CA MET A 109 8.20 13.37 22.60
C MET A 109 7.00 14.32 22.55
N GLU A 110 5.95 13.99 21.79
CA GLU A 110 4.85 14.91 21.54
C GLU A 110 3.94 15.04 22.77
N GLU A 111 3.86 16.26 23.31
CA GLU A 111 2.99 16.60 24.43
C GLU A 111 1.81 17.45 23.99
N TYR A 112 0.63 17.17 24.51
CA TYR A 112 -0.60 17.89 24.21
C TYR A 112 -1.03 18.76 25.39
N ASN A 113 -1.65 19.90 25.08
CA ASN A 113 -2.29 20.74 26.10
C ASN A 113 -3.76 20.33 26.34
N SER A 114 -4.47 21.07 27.19
CA SER A 114 -5.88 20.82 27.52
C SER A 114 -6.82 20.90 26.32
N HIS A 115 -6.43 21.61 25.25
CA HIS A 115 -7.20 21.75 24.01
C HIS A 115 -6.85 20.67 22.97
N LYS A 116 -6.06 19.66 23.34
CA LYS A 116 -5.57 18.60 22.43
C LYS A 116 -4.73 19.14 21.28
N ILE A 117 -4.03 20.25 21.49
CA ILE A 117 -3.07 20.81 20.54
C ILE A 117 -1.66 20.53 21.04
N CYS A 118 -0.78 20.11 20.13
CA CYS A 118 0.63 19.86 20.43
C CYS A 118 1.29 21.11 20.97
N LYS A 119 2.07 20.98 22.06
CA LYS A 119 2.97 22.04 22.51
C LYS A 119 3.97 22.35 21.40
N GLY A 120 3.98 23.59 20.92
CA GLY A 120 4.75 23.99 19.73
C GLY A 120 4.01 23.81 18.40
N SER A 121 2.68 23.69 18.42
CA SER A 121 1.86 23.85 17.22
C SER A 121 2.14 25.20 16.56
N LYS A 122 2.26 25.16 15.23
CA LYS A 122 2.56 26.34 14.42
C LYS A 122 1.63 26.41 13.23
N ILE A 123 1.20 27.63 12.92
CA ILE A 123 0.61 27.96 11.64
C ILE A 123 1.63 28.72 10.79
N ARG A 124 1.79 28.28 9.55
CA ARG A 124 2.66 28.91 8.56
C ARG A 124 1.81 29.60 7.52
N ILE A 125 2.09 30.88 7.28
CA ILE A 125 1.39 31.70 6.29
C ILE A 125 2.43 32.22 5.28
N THR A 126 2.21 31.95 4.00
CA THR A 126 3.03 32.48 2.89
C THR A 126 2.20 33.47 2.10
N ILE A 127 2.63 34.73 2.04
CA ILE A 127 1.96 35.77 1.25
C ILE A 127 2.63 35.83 -0.12
N PHE A 128 1.85 35.60 -1.19
CA PHE A 128 2.35 35.67 -2.56
C PHE A 128 2.19 37.07 -3.14
N ASP A 129 0.94 37.49 -3.33
CA ASP A 129 0.58 38.73 -4.00
C ASP A 129 -0.80 39.23 -3.54
N ALA A 130 -1.19 40.40 -4.04
CA ALA A 130 -2.51 40.97 -3.79
C ALA A 130 -3.02 41.77 -4.99
N GLN A 131 -4.34 41.85 -5.12
CA GLN A 131 -5.03 42.81 -5.97
C GLN A 131 -5.58 43.93 -5.09
N ILE A 132 -5.23 45.17 -5.40
CA ILE A 132 -5.56 46.34 -4.58
C ILE A 132 -6.44 47.30 -5.37
N SER A 133 -7.60 47.66 -4.83
CA SER A 133 -8.58 48.52 -5.50
C SER A 133 -9.02 49.75 -4.69
N PHE A 134 -8.55 49.92 -3.44
CA PHE A 134 -8.78 51.15 -2.68
C PHE A 134 -7.81 52.27 -3.14
N PRO A 135 -8.16 53.56 -2.96
CA PRO A 135 -7.32 54.68 -3.42
C PRO A 135 -6.00 54.78 -2.65
N GLY A 136 -4.95 55.25 -3.33
CA GLY A 136 -3.61 55.46 -2.77
C GLY A 136 -2.53 55.34 -3.86
N ASN A 137 -1.42 56.06 -3.68
CA ASN A 137 -0.33 56.14 -4.68
C ASN A 137 1.02 55.62 -4.15
N THR A 138 1.09 55.24 -2.88
CA THR A 138 2.34 54.78 -2.25
C THR A 138 2.45 53.25 -2.21
N ARG A 139 3.58 52.76 -1.68
CA ARG A 139 3.84 51.32 -1.57
C ARG A 139 3.01 50.74 -0.44
N VAL A 140 2.70 49.45 -0.60
CA VAL A 140 1.84 48.73 0.34
C VAL A 140 2.61 47.65 1.08
N ALA A 141 2.29 47.48 2.36
CA ALA A 141 2.81 46.42 3.20
C ALA A 141 1.64 45.68 3.86
N ILE A 142 1.87 44.41 4.22
CA ILE A 142 0.89 43.59 4.93
C ILE A 142 1.39 43.35 6.33
N ILE A 143 0.56 43.67 7.31
CA ILE A 143 0.76 43.31 8.71
C ILE A 143 -0.08 42.07 9.01
N LEU A 144 0.57 41.04 9.53
CA LEU A 144 -0.10 39.88 10.10
C LEU A 144 0.02 39.96 11.61
N GLY A 145 -1.05 39.62 12.33
CA GLY A 145 -0.95 39.46 13.76
C GLY A 145 -1.80 38.31 14.30
N CYS A 146 -1.31 37.76 15.40
CA CYS A 146 -1.93 36.69 16.18
C CYS A 146 -1.62 37.01 17.63
N GLU A 147 -2.65 37.35 18.41
CA GLU A 147 -2.50 37.82 19.80
C GLU A 147 -1.47 38.97 19.90
N ASP A 148 -0.41 38.79 20.69
CA ASP A 148 0.66 39.78 20.93
C ASP A 148 1.75 39.78 19.84
N THR A 149 1.76 38.79 18.94
CA THR A 149 2.80 38.68 17.90
C THR A 149 2.34 39.37 16.63
N LYS A 150 3.20 40.21 16.06
CA LYS A 150 2.95 40.91 14.79
C LYS A 150 4.15 40.78 13.86
N TYR A 151 3.88 40.57 12.58
CA TYR A 151 4.86 40.59 11.50
C TYR A 151 4.43 41.59 10.44
N SER A 152 5.40 42.14 9.71
CA SER A 152 5.15 43.01 8.56
C SER A 152 5.97 42.50 7.38
N THR A 153 5.36 42.48 6.19
CA THR A 153 6.11 42.30 4.94
C THR A 153 6.92 43.55 4.61
N LYS A 154 7.83 43.41 3.64
CA LYS A 154 8.48 44.57 3.01
C LYS A 154 7.47 45.36 2.16
N PRO A 155 7.61 46.70 2.06
CA PRO A 155 6.78 47.48 1.15
C PRO A 155 6.95 47.03 -0.31
N ALA A 156 5.83 46.82 -1.01
CA ALA A 156 5.78 46.40 -2.41
C ALA A 156 5.03 47.42 -3.29
N ASN A 157 5.24 47.36 -4.60
CA ASN A 157 4.53 48.21 -5.55
C ASN A 157 3.02 47.88 -5.57
N ARG A 158 2.18 48.88 -5.30
CA ARG A 158 0.72 48.74 -5.22
C ARG A 158 0.04 48.13 -6.44
N GLN A 159 0.51 48.43 -7.65
CA GLN A 159 -0.18 48.00 -8.88
C GLN A 159 -0.09 46.49 -9.11
N LYS A 160 1.00 45.87 -8.62
CA LYS A 160 1.25 44.44 -8.73
C LYS A 160 2.17 43.99 -7.60
N PRO A 161 1.68 44.00 -6.36
CA PRO A 161 2.50 43.72 -5.20
C PRO A 161 2.80 42.22 -5.16
N VAL A 162 4.08 41.88 -4.98
CA VAL A 162 4.55 40.50 -4.85
C VAL A 162 5.54 40.49 -3.69
N TRP A 163 5.29 39.62 -2.72
CA TRP A 163 6.11 39.50 -1.50
C TRP A 163 6.87 38.18 -1.46
N ASN A 164 6.17 37.06 -1.64
CA ASN A 164 6.71 35.71 -1.43
C ASN A 164 7.35 35.53 -0.05
N GLU A 165 6.76 36.14 0.98
CA GLU A 165 7.27 36.14 2.36
C GLU A 165 6.53 35.10 3.22
N LYS A 166 7.23 34.50 4.17
CA LYS A 166 6.73 33.43 5.04
C LYS A 166 6.75 33.87 6.50
N PHE A 167 5.66 33.60 7.21
CA PHE A 167 5.47 33.92 8.62
C PHE A 167 5.01 32.68 9.38
N GLU A 168 5.38 32.57 10.65
CA GLU A 168 4.95 31.49 11.54
C GLU A 168 4.41 32.07 12.85
N PHE A 169 3.24 31.59 13.27
CA PHE A 169 2.67 31.89 14.59
C PHE A 169 2.54 30.61 15.41
N ASN A 170 2.76 30.70 16.71
CA ASN A 170 2.49 29.59 17.63
C ASN A 170 1.00 29.59 17.97
N ILE A 171 0.39 28.41 17.98
CA ILE A 171 -1.04 28.21 18.24
C ILE A 171 -1.19 27.35 19.51
N ILE A 172 -2.01 27.79 20.45
CA ILE A 172 -2.19 27.18 21.77
C ILE A 172 -3.60 26.58 21.90
N THR A 173 -4.63 27.34 21.56
CA THR A 173 -6.04 27.00 21.80
C THR A 173 -6.75 26.51 20.53
N GLY A 174 -6.28 26.91 19.34
CA GLY A 174 -6.95 26.65 18.07
C GLY A 174 -8.12 27.60 17.80
N GLU A 175 -8.31 28.59 18.68
CA GLU A 175 -9.32 29.64 18.60
C GLU A 175 -8.68 31.03 18.42
N GLU A 176 -7.37 31.09 18.19
CA GLU A 176 -6.64 32.35 18.01
C GLU A 176 -7.10 33.10 16.76
N ASP A 177 -7.28 34.40 16.95
CA ASP A 177 -7.66 35.32 15.90
C ASP A 177 -6.43 35.80 15.13
N ILE A 178 -6.27 35.29 13.91
CA ILE A 178 -5.22 35.78 13.00
C ILE A 178 -5.82 36.83 12.07
N TYR A 179 -5.33 38.06 12.22
CA TYR A 179 -5.72 39.18 11.39
C TYR A 179 -4.63 39.53 10.39
N ILE A 180 -5.05 39.91 9.19
CA ILE A 180 -4.21 40.35 8.09
C ILE A 180 -4.70 41.73 7.69
N VAL A 181 -3.83 42.73 7.78
CA VAL A 181 -4.14 44.12 7.48
C VAL A 181 -3.21 44.60 6.39
N ILE A 182 -3.77 45.19 5.34
CA ILE A 182 -2.98 45.89 4.34
C ILE A 182 -2.91 47.38 4.68
N LEU A 183 -1.69 47.90 4.65
CA LEU A 183 -1.39 49.31 4.90
C LEU A 183 -0.69 49.91 3.69
N ASP A 184 -0.96 51.19 3.49
CA ASP A 184 -0.24 52.04 2.56
C ASP A 184 0.71 52.94 3.36
N GLU A 185 1.88 53.33 2.83
CA GLU A 185 2.86 54.17 3.55
C GLU A 185 2.21 55.45 4.11
N GLU A 186 1.36 56.13 3.33
CA GLU A 186 0.60 57.30 3.81
C GLU A 186 -0.43 56.97 4.91
N LEU A 187 -1.00 55.76 4.89
CA LEU A 187 -1.99 55.32 5.88
C LEU A 187 -1.31 54.92 7.20
N ILE A 188 -0.06 54.47 7.16
CA ILE A 188 0.75 54.21 8.36
C ILE A 188 0.92 55.50 9.16
N GLU A 189 1.24 56.62 8.50
CA GLU A 189 1.37 57.93 9.15
C GLU A 189 0.06 58.42 9.78
N LYS A 190 -1.07 58.08 9.15
CA LYS A 190 -2.43 58.47 9.60
C LYS A 190 -3.07 57.46 10.55
N GLN A 191 -2.43 56.33 10.82
CA GLN A 191 -2.99 55.19 11.57
C GLN A 191 -4.33 54.69 10.98
N GLU A 192 -4.49 54.76 9.67
CA GLU A 192 -5.66 54.24 8.96
C GLU A 192 -5.35 52.87 8.33
N ILE A 193 -6.38 52.04 8.12
CA ILE A 193 -6.24 50.72 7.52
C ILE A 193 -6.75 50.73 6.08
N GLY A 194 -5.98 50.18 5.14
CA GLY A 194 -6.38 50.04 3.74
C GLY A 194 -7.39 48.90 3.53
N GLY A 195 -7.33 47.89 4.39
CA GLY A 195 -8.27 46.79 4.45
C GLY A 195 -7.79 45.70 5.42
N GLN A 196 -8.71 44.90 5.92
CA GLN A 196 -8.45 43.82 6.86
C GLN A 196 -9.20 42.54 6.49
N ALA A 197 -8.58 41.40 6.76
CA ALA A 197 -9.19 40.07 6.70
C ALA A 197 -8.82 39.29 7.95
N LYS A 198 -9.65 38.31 8.30
CA LYS A 198 -9.43 37.39 9.42
C LYS A 198 -9.38 35.97 8.88
N LEU A 199 -8.41 35.19 9.33
CA LEU A 199 -8.34 33.76 9.05
C LEU A 199 -9.13 32.97 10.09
N ASN A 200 -9.86 31.96 9.63
CA ASN A 200 -10.52 31.00 10.48
C ASN A 200 -9.65 29.74 10.60
N LEU A 201 -9.04 29.52 11.76
CA LEU A 201 -8.14 28.39 11.98
C LEU A 201 -8.77 27.02 11.73
N GLN A 202 -10.08 26.89 11.95
CA GLN A 202 -10.80 25.63 11.80
C GLN A 202 -10.82 25.12 10.35
N GLU A 203 -10.68 26.02 9.37
CA GLU A 203 -10.60 25.66 7.95
C GLU A 203 -9.30 24.91 7.61
N PHE A 204 -8.28 25.00 8.48
CA PHE A 204 -6.96 24.40 8.29
C PHE A 204 -6.69 23.23 9.26
N TYR A 205 -7.73 22.70 9.90
CA TYR A 205 -7.60 21.62 10.90
C TYR A 205 -7.17 20.26 10.29
N ASP A 206 -7.28 20.11 8.97
CA ASP A 206 -6.76 18.98 8.20
C ASP A 206 -5.23 18.98 8.05
N GLN A 207 -4.56 20.03 8.53
CA GLN A 207 -3.10 20.21 8.51
C GLN A 207 -2.46 20.23 7.12
N LYS A 208 -3.28 20.37 6.07
CA LYS A 208 -2.82 20.46 4.68
C LYS A 208 -2.49 21.91 4.32
N PRO A 209 -1.64 22.14 3.31
CA PRO A 209 -1.46 23.46 2.75
C PRO A 209 -2.69 23.85 1.93
N HIS A 210 -3.25 25.02 2.22
CA HIS A 210 -4.39 25.61 1.51
C HIS A 210 -3.95 26.89 0.79
N ASP A 211 -4.13 26.92 -0.52
CA ASP A 211 -3.98 28.14 -1.33
C ASP A 211 -5.33 28.87 -1.35
N ILE A 212 -5.39 30.04 -0.71
CA ILE A 212 -6.64 30.80 -0.54
C ILE A 212 -6.48 32.24 -1.01
N GLN A 213 -7.60 32.78 -1.51
CA GLN A 213 -7.75 34.18 -1.85
C GLN A 213 -8.64 34.85 -0.80
N LEU A 214 -8.05 35.70 0.04
CA LEU A 214 -8.78 36.42 1.08
C LEU A 214 -9.29 37.75 0.56
N GLN A 215 -10.59 37.99 0.74
CA GLN A 215 -11.20 39.27 0.43
C GLN A 215 -11.06 40.24 1.61
N LEU A 216 -10.59 41.46 1.32
CA LEU A 216 -10.40 42.48 2.34
C LEU A 216 -11.70 43.22 2.65
N LYS A 217 -11.84 43.65 3.89
CA LYS A 217 -12.94 44.50 4.37
C LYS A 217 -12.38 45.80 4.94
N ASP A 218 -13.14 46.88 4.89
CA ASP A 218 -12.76 48.11 5.56
C ASP A 218 -12.98 48.03 7.09
N LYS A 219 -12.72 49.14 7.79
CA LYS A 219 -12.93 49.27 9.24
C LYS A 219 -14.39 49.11 9.68
N TYR A 220 -15.34 49.23 8.75
CA TYR A 220 -16.78 49.07 8.99
C TYR A 220 -17.30 47.69 8.59
N GLY A 221 -16.42 46.79 8.10
CA GLY A 221 -16.77 45.45 7.64
C GLY A 221 -17.33 45.41 6.21
N VAL A 222 -17.27 46.52 5.48
CA VAL A 222 -17.69 46.58 4.07
C VAL A 222 -16.62 45.91 3.21
N VAL A 223 -17.07 45.00 2.37
CA VAL A 223 -16.21 44.24 1.45
C VAL A 223 -15.57 45.17 0.42
N LEU A 224 -14.25 45.10 0.31
CA LEU A 224 -13.45 45.79 -0.70
C LEU A 224 -13.23 44.88 -1.91
N TYR A 225 -13.06 45.47 -3.10
CA TYR A 225 -12.64 44.75 -4.31
C TYR A 225 -11.15 44.34 -4.30
N SER A 226 -10.51 44.41 -3.14
CA SER A 226 -9.12 44.02 -2.94
C SER A 226 -9.04 42.61 -2.36
N THR A 227 -8.10 41.81 -2.85
CA THR A 227 -7.87 40.44 -2.40
C THR A 227 -6.40 40.14 -2.16
N ILE A 228 -6.09 39.23 -1.25
CA ILE A 228 -4.73 38.75 -0.98
C ILE A 228 -4.66 37.26 -1.30
N ASN A 229 -3.66 36.86 -2.08
CA ASN A 229 -3.38 35.45 -2.39
C ASN A 229 -2.30 34.93 -1.44
N LEU A 230 -2.62 33.88 -0.70
CA LEU A 230 -1.71 33.33 0.30
C LEU A 230 -1.88 31.82 0.47
N ARG A 231 -0.85 31.17 1.02
CA ARG A 231 -0.86 29.76 1.43
C ARG A 231 -0.85 29.66 2.94
N VAL A 232 -1.77 28.90 3.50
CA VAL A 232 -1.85 28.63 4.95
C VAL A 232 -1.65 27.14 5.21
N GLN A 233 -0.88 26.79 6.24
CA GLN A 233 -0.82 25.43 6.75
C GLN A 233 -0.71 25.47 8.28
N TRP A 234 -1.63 24.81 8.97
CA TRP A 234 -1.60 24.71 10.43
C TRP A 234 -1.28 23.27 10.87
N ILE A 235 -0.14 23.09 11.53
CA ILE A 235 0.25 21.78 12.09
C ILE A 235 -0.01 21.81 13.59
N HIS A 236 -1.10 21.18 14.02
CA HIS A 236 -1.53 21.07 15.42
C HIS A 236 -1.17 19.74 16.09
N SER A 237 -0.87 18.72 15.30
CA SER A 237 -0.34 17.43 15.75
C SER A 237 0.60 16.89 14.68
N GLN A 238 1.90 16.88 15.00
CA GLN A 238 2.93 16.35 14.12
C GLN A 238 2.72 14.85 13.91
N THR A 239 2.36 14.11 14.96
CA THR A 239 2.03 12.67 14.84
C THR A 239 0.86 12.44 13.88
N LYS A 240 -0.22 13.22 13.97
CA LYS A 240 -1.35 13.11 13.04
C LYS A 240 -0.92 13.45 11.61
N TYR A 241 -0.17 14.53 11.43
CA TYR A 241 0.34 14.95 10.13
C TYR A 241 1.18 13.86 9.47
N PHE A 242 2.16 13.27 10.16
CA PHE A 242 3.00 12.21 9.60
C PHE A 242 2.21 10.93 9.36
N LYS A 243 1.24 10.56 10.21
CA LYS A 243 0.35 9.42 9.95
C LYS A 243 -0.44 9.59 8.66
N GLU A 244 -0.98 10.79 8.41
CA GLU A 244 -1.70 11.10 7.19
C GLU A 244 -0.77 11.13 5.97
N SER A 245 0.43 11.75 6.08
CA SER A 245 1.45 11.74 5.03
C SER A 245 1.89 10.31 4.64
N ILE A 246 2.11 9.43 5.62
CA ILE A 246 2.47 8.02 5.38
C ILE A 246 1.33 7.31 4.63
N LYS A 247 0.09 7.52 5.06
CA LYS A 247 -1.08 6.90 4.40
C LYS A 247 -1.20 7.37 2.95
N GLU A 248 -1.08 8.67 2.70
CA GLU A 248 -1.15 9.24 1.35
C GLU A 248 0.01 8.78 0.46
N ASN A 249 1.24 8.76 0.97
CA ASN A 249 2.39 8.30 0.20
C ASN A 249 2.30 6.79 -0.10
N GLN A 250 1.80 5.97 0.83
CA GLN A 250 1.56 4.55 0.58
C GLN A 250 0.54 4.34 -0.54
N GLN A 251 -0.59 5.06 -0.50
CA GLN A 251 -1.59 4.98 -1.55
C GLN A 251 -1.00 5.37 -2.92
N VAL A 252 -0.22 6.45 -2.99
CA VAL A 252 0.47 6.84 -4.23
C VAL A 252 1.44 5.77 -4.72
N ILE A 253 2.17 5.09 -3.82
CA ILE A 253 3.06 3.98 -4.19
C ILE A 253 2.26 2.81 -4.77
N ASP A 254 1.11 2.49 -4.16
CA ASP A 254 0.25 1.40 -4.61
C ASP A 254 -0.33 1.71 -6.01
N ASP A 255 -0.83 2.92 -6.22
CA ASP A 255 -1.35 3.40 -7.51
C ASP A 255 -0.26 3.35 -8.61
N LEU A 256 0.94 3.88 -8.32
CA LEU A 256 2.07 3.84 -9.27
C LEU A 256 2.52 2.40 -9.57
N SER A 257 2.47 1.51 -8.57
CA SER A 257 2.82 0.10 -8.74
C SER A 257 1.79 -0.63 -9.61
N GLN A 258 0.51 -0.28 -9.48
CA GLN A 258 -0.54 -0.76 -10.37
C GLN A 258 -0.26 -0.32 -11.82
N ASP A 259 -0.01 0.97 -12.05
CA ASP A 259 0.32 1.49 -13.39
C ASP A 259 1.54 0.78 -14.01
N ILE A 260 2.58 0.51 -13.21
CA ILE A 260 3.75 -0.26 -13.65
C ILE A 260 3.34 -1.66 -14.11
N ASN A 261 2.46 -2.33 -13.36
CA ASN A 261 1.99 -3.68 -13.69
C ASN A 261 1.11 -3.69 -14.94
N GLU A 262 0.26 -2.67 -15.13
CA GLU A 262 -0.53 -2.48 -16.34
C GLU A 262 0.39 -2.31 -17.57
N TYR A 263 1.39 -1.44 -17.50
CA TYR A 263 2.35 -1.29 -18.61
C TYR A 263 3.19 -2.55 -18.85
N LYS A 264 3.51 -3.32 -17.81
CA LYS A 264 4.18 -4.63 -17.97
C LYS A 264 3.25 -5.62 -18.69
N SER A 265 1.96 -5.62 -18.37
CA SER A 265 0.95 -6.43 -19.06
C SER A 265 0.82 -6.02 -20.54
N ASP A 266 0.76 -4.71 -20.82
CA ASP A 266 0.72 -4.19 -22.20
C ASP A 266 1.93 -4.66 -23.02
N ILE A 267 3.14 -4.64 -22.43
CA ILE A 267 4.34 -5.18 -23.07
C ILE A 267 4.18 -6.68 -23.35
N LEU A 268 3.67 -7.45 -22.38
CA LEU A 268 3.44 -8.90 -22.59
C LEU A 268 2.44 -9.14 -23.73
N GLN A 269 1.33 -8.41 -23.78
CA GLN A 269 0.34 -8.52 -24.85
C GLN A 269 0.90 -8.11 -26.21
N LEU A 270 1.68 -7.03 -26.25
CA LEU A 270 2.34 -6.53 -27.44
C LEU A 270 3.27 -7.59 -28.06
N PHE A 271 3.96 -8.35 -27.21
CA PHE A 271 4.94 -9.35 -27.62
C PHE A 271 4.45 -10.80 -27.63
N TYR A 272 3.23 -11.04 -27.18
CA TYR A 272 2.64 -12.37 -27.08
C TYR A 272 2.73 -13.21 -28.37
N PRO A 273 2.45 -12.66 -29.58
CA PRO A 273 2.57 -13.42 -30.84
C PRO A 273 4.00 -13.86 -31.19
N PHE A 274 5.00 -13.27 -30.54
CA PHE A 274 6.41 -13.50 -30.87
C PHE A 274 7.12 -14.44 -29.88
N ASP A 275 6.48 -14.82 -28.76
CA ASP A 275 7.08 -15.73 -27.78
C ASP A 275 7.02 -17.20 -28.26
N GLU A 276 8.18 -17.75 -28.63
CA GLU A 276 8.30 -19.14 -29.11
C GLU A 276 7.85 -20.18 -28.07
N LYS A 277 7.95 -19.84 -26.78
CA LYS A 277 7.53 -20.76 -25.71
C LYS A 277 6.03 -21.02 -25.75
N HIS A 278 5.24 -20.03 -26.13
CA HIS A 278 3.79 -20.13 -26.21
C HIS A 278 3.30 -20.77 -27.51
N GLN A 279 4.16 -20.87 -28.54
CA GLN A 279 3.79 -21.49 -29.81
C GLN A 279 3.73 -23.02 -29.73
N ASN A 280 4.37 -23.64 -28.73
CA ASN A 280 4.52 -25.10 -28.64
C ASN A 280 3.67 -25.77 -27.53
N GLU A 281 2.98 -24.99 -26.70
CA GLU A 281 2.10 -25.56 -25.68
C GLU A 281 0.70 -25.81 -26.26
N PRO A 282 0.19 -27.05 -26.22
CA PRO A 282 -1.14 -27.38 -26.72
C PRO A 282 -2.21 -26.59 -25.95
N ASN A 283 -3.16 -26.03 -26.69
CA ASN A 283 -4.17 -25.04 -26.31
C ASN A 283 -5.15 -25.44 -25.18
N ASP A 284 -4.97 -26.59 -24.53
CA ASP A 284 -6.02 -27.21 -23.71
C ASP A 284 -6.08 -26.71 -22.25
N LYS A 285 -5.18 -25.81 -21.81
CA LYS A 285 -5.17 -25.34 -20.40
C LYS A 285 -4.96 -23.85 -20.17
N PHE A 286 -4.96 -23.02 -21.20
CA PHE A 286 -4.90 -21.57 -21.03
C PHE A 286 -6.28 -20.94 -21.13
N ILE A 287 -7.19 -21.37 -20.26
CA ILE A 287 -8.25 -20.45 -19.81
C ILE A 287 -7.52 -19.43 -18.97
N VAL A 288 -7.21 -18.33 -19.63
CA VAL A 288 -6.62 -17.11 -19.10
C VAL A 288 -7.37 -16.70 -17.82
N THR A 289 -6.79 -17.05 -16.68
CA THR A 289 -7.16 -16.55 -15.35
C THR A 289 -6.68 -15.10 -15.16
N GLU A 290 -6.60 -14.27 -16.22
CA GLU A 290 -6.21 -12.84 -16.10
C GLU A 290 -7.31 -11.99 -15.47
N GLN A 291 -8.57 -12.43 -15.46
CA GLN A 291 -9.62 -11.68 -14.75
C GLN A 291 -9.64 -11.93 -13.23
N SER A 292 -8.93 -12.92 -12.71
CA SER A 292 -8.87 -13.15 -11.26
C SER A 292 -7.65 -12.54 -10.58
N THR A 293 -6.57 -12.16 -11.26
CA THR A 293 -5.45 -11.47 -10.61
C THR A 293 -5.67 -9.96 -10.50
N VAL A 294 -6.42 -9.35 -11.42
CA VAL A 294 -6.72 -7.90 -11.38
C VAL A 294 -7.99 -7.60 -10.54
N GLN A 295 -8.96 -8.51 -10.49
CA GLN A 295 -10.17 -8.33 -9.65
C GLN A 295 -10.07 -8.95 -8.24
N GLN A 296 -9.08 -9.80 -7.94
CA GLN A 296 -8.78 -10.19 -6.55
C GLN A 296 -7.83 -9.23 -5.81
N MET A 297 -7.21 -8.26 -6.49
CA MET A 297 -6.56 -7.14 -5.79
C MET A 297 -7.54 -6.03 -5.41
N HIS A 298 -8.73 -5.99 -6.03
CA HIS A 298 -9.71 -4.92 -5.78
C HIS A 298 -10.80 -5.27 -4.75
N ASP A 299 -10.89 -6.53 -4.33
CA ASP A 299 -11.61 -6.96 -3.13
C ASP A 299 -10.68 -7.64 -2.12
N PHE A 300 -9.43 -7.19 -2.01
CA PHE A 300 -8.81 -7.14 -0.68
C PHE A 300 -9.57 -6.04 0.09
N HIS A 301 -10.84 -6.32 0.42
CA HIS A 301 -11.42 -5.80 1.63
C HIS A 301 -10.33 -6.01 2.67
N PHE A 302 -9.75 -4.90 3.15
CA PHE A 302 -8.89 -4.90 4.32
C PHE A 302 -9.59 -5.81 5.32
N TYR A 303 -9.12 -7.05 5.45
CA TYR A 303 -9.43 -7.86 6.60
C TYR A 303 -8.99 -6.96 7.73
N ASP A 304 -9.99 -6.49 8.49
CA ASP A 304 -9.85 -5.46 9.49
C ASP A 304 -8.60 -5.83 10.30
N THR A 305 -7.48 -5.14 10.04
CA THR A 305 -6.16 -5.58 10.51
C THR A 305 -6.14 -5.66 12.02
N SER A 306 -7.08 -4.96 12.65
CA SER A 306 -7.49 -5.04 14.04
C SER A 306 -7.85 -6.47 14.50
N GLN A 307 -8.64 -7.25 13.75
CA GLN A 307 -9.08 -8.59 14.16
C GLN A 307 -7.92 -9.60 14.12
N ALA A 308 -7.14 -9.62 13.05
CA ALA A 308 -5.97 -10.50 12.96
C ALA A 308 -4.94 -10.16 14.06
N GLN A 309 -4.69 -8.87 14.31
CA GLN A 309 -3.83 -8.43 15.40
C GLN A 309 -4.35 -8.85 16.78
N LEU A 310 -5.68 -8.85 16.99
CA LEU A 310 -6.29 -9.32 18.24
C LEU A 310 -6.02 -10.81 18.45
N TRP A 311 -6.25 -11.65 17.44
CA TRP A 311 -6.01 -13.09 17.53
C TRP A 311 -4.54 -13.42 17.79
N VAL A 312 -3.62 -12.67 17.20
CA VAL A 312 -2.18 -12.82 17.45
C VAL A 312 -1.81 -12.45 18.90
N LYS A 313 -2.33 -11.32 19.41
CA LYS A 313 -2.12 -10.93 20.82
C LYS A 313 -2.68 -11.97 21.78
N LEU A 314 -3.85 -12.53 21.44
CA LEU A 314 -4.50 -13.58 22.21
C LEU A 314 -3.68 -14.87 22.17
N ALA A 315 -3.17 -15.28 21.00
CA ALA A 315 -2.27 -16.44 20.86
C ALA A 315 -1.00 -16.28 21.72
N LEU A 316 -0.38 -15.10 21.70
CA LEU A 316 0.80 -14.81 22.54
C LEU A 316 0.46 -14.87 24.03
N ALA A 317 -0.65 -14.26 24.45
CA ALA A 317 -1.08 -14.28 25.85
C ALA A 317 -1.35 -15.71 26.35
N PHE A 318 -2.03 -16.53 25.55
CA PHE A 318 -2.27 -17.94 25.90
C PHE A 318 -0.99 -18.78 25.85
N THR A 319 -0.03 -18.48 24.96
CA THR A 319 1.30 -19.12 24.94
C THR A 319 2.09 -18.82 26.21
N LEU A 320 2.06 -17.58 26.69
CA LEU A 320 2.70 -17.20 27.95
C LEU A 320 2.03 -17.84 29.17
N LEU A 321 0.69 -17.87 29.20
CA LEU A 321 -0.07 -18.56 30.24
C LEU A 321 0.27 -20.06 30.26
N TYR A 322 0.32 -20.68 29.08
CA TYR A 322 0.71 -22.08 28.91
C TYR A 322 2.13 -22.33 29.40
N PHE A 323 3.09 -21.44 29.10
CA PHE A 323 4.46 -21.52 29.58
C PHE A 323 4.55 -21.52 31.12
N ILE A 324 3.83 -20.61 31.79
CA ILE A 324 3.83 -20.52 33.26
C ILE A 324 3.29 -21.82 33.89
N ILE A 325 2.19 -22.35 33.36
CA ILE A 325 1.57 -23.56 33.92
C ILE A 325 2.45 -24.79 33.65
N VAL A 326 3.12 -24.88 32.50
CA VAL A 326 4.10 -25.93 32.23
C VAL A 326 5.29 -25.86 33.18
N LEU A 327 5.77 -24.66 33.55
CA LEU A 327 6.83 -24.52 34.57
C LEU A 327 6.38 -25.02 35.94
N ILE A 328 5.13 -24.74 36.34
CA ILE A 328 4.56 -25.25 37.60
C ILE A 328 4.42 -26.78 37.53
N ALA A 329 3.92 -27.31 36.42
CA ALA A 329 3.77 -28.75 36.21
C ALA A 329 5.12 -29.49 36.22
N ASN A 330 6.18 -28.86 35.71
CA ASN A 330 7.55 -29.42 35.70
C ASN A 330 8.14 -29.65 37.10
N LEU A 331 7.57 -29.06 38.16
CA LEU A 331 7.96 -29.38 39.54
C LEU A 331 7.58 -30.82 39.95
N PHE A 332 6.60 -31.40 39.27
CA PHE A 332 6.03 -32.70 39.60
C PHE A 332 6.21 -33.72 38.47
N LYS A 333 6.09 -33.28 37.21
CA LYS A 333 6.11 -34.12 36.01
C LYS A 333 6.96 -33.49 34.92
N THR A 334 7.88 -34.26 34.34
CA THR A 334 8.70 -33.76 33.22
C THR A 334 7.86 -33.54 31.96
N GLN A 335 7.91 -32.32 31.42
CA GLN A 335 7.12 -31.87 30.25
C GLN A 335 8.05 -31.35 29.15
N PHE A 336 9.07 -32.13 28.77
CA PHE A 336 10.13 -31.69 27.84
C PHE A 336 9.60 -31.31 26.44
N ILE A 337 8.66 -32.10 25.91
CA ILE A 337 8.09 -31.84 24.57
C ILE A 337 7.32 -30.51 24.59
N ASP A 338 6.53 -30.27 25.63
CA ASP A 338 5.78 -29.03 25.79
C ASP A 338 6.70 -27.81 25.87
N LEU A 339 7.83 -27.92 26.59
CA LEU A 339 8.85 -26.86 26.62
C LEU A 339 9.46 -26.60 25.23
N ILE A 340 9.72 -27.63 24.43
CA ILE A 340 10.22 -27.46 23.05
C ILE A 340 9.21 -26.69 22.19
N VAL A 341 7.92 -27.06 22.25
CA VAL A 341 6.85 -26.35 21.52
C VAL A 341 6.78 -24.88 21.95
N LEU A 342 6.87 -24.62 23.25
CA LEU A 342 6.84 -23.28 23.82
C LEU A 342 8.05 -22.44 23.42
N PHE A 343 9.26 -23.00 23.47
CA PHE A 343 10.47 -22.29 23.03
C PHE A 343 10.44 -21.99 21.54
N TYR A 344 10.00 -22.93 20.70
CA TYR A 344 9.84 -22.69 19.27
C TYR A 344 8.82 -21.58 18.99
N SER A 345 7.69 -21.60 19.68
CA SER A 345 6.63 -20.58 19.54
C SER A 345 7.11 -19.20 19.99
N LEU A 346 7.78 -19.09 21.14
CA LEU A 346 8.33 -17.83 21.64
C LEU A 346 9.46 -17.29 20.78
N PHE A 347 10.37 -18.16 20.32
CA PHE A 347 11.44 -17.79 19.39
C PHE A 347 10.87 -17.20 18.10
N TYR A 348 9.80 -17.81 17.57
CA TYR A 348 9.08 -17.27 16.42
C TYR A 348 8.51 -15.87 16.68
N TYR A 349 7.88 -15.65 17.84
CA TYR A 349 7.37 -14.32 18.22
C TYR A 349 8.47 -13.27 18.41
N MET A 350 9.66 -13.65 18.84
CA MET A 350 10.79 -12.72 19.04
C MET A 350 11.48 -12.32 17.73
N ASN A 351 11.60 -13.25 16.77
CA ASN A 351 12.40 -13.01 15.56
C ASN A 351 11.62 -12.51 14.35
N ASN A 352 10.29 -12.70 14.31
CA ASN A 352 9.47 -12.26 13.18
C ASN A 352 8.53 -11.12 13.58
N ASN A 353 9.01 -9.88 13.40
CA ASN A 353 8.16 -8.69 13.50
C ASN A 353 7.06 -8.65 12.40
N LYS A 354 7.19 -9.46 11.34
CA LYS A 354 6.20 -9.60 10.27
C LYS A 354 5.62 -11.03 10.30
N LEU A 355 4.42 -11.14 10.86
CA LEU A 355 3.63 -12.35 11.15
C LEU A 355 3.12 -13.13 9.91
N GLN A 356 3.95 -13.33 8.90
CA GLN A 356 3.47 -13.78 7.59
C GLN A 356 3.83 -15.22 7.22
N SER A 357 4.63 -15.94 8.02
CA SER A 357 4.96 -17.33 7.67
C SER A 357 3.88 -18.32 8.10
N LEU A 358 2.96 -18.63 7.19
CA LEU A 358 1.87 -19.61 7.33
C LEU A 358 2.38 -21.02 7.68
N LEU A 359 3.61 -21.35 7.28
CA LEU A 359 4.30 -22.59 7.61
C LEU A 359 4.51 -22.75 9.13
N HIS A 360 4.79 -21.66 9.84
CA HIS A 360 5.06 -21.73 11.28
C HIS A 360 3.78 -22.05 12.06
N PHE A 361 2.63 -21.51 11.66
CA PHE A 361 1.34 -21.89 12.25
C PHE A 361 1.02 -23.37 12.04
N LYS A 362 1.35 -23.94 10.87
CA LYS A 362 1.20 -25.38 10.62
C LYS A 362 2.09 -26.21 11.55
N ILE A 363 3.36 -25.84 11.67
CA ILE A 363 4.33 -26.55 12.52
C ILE A 363 3.90 -26.48 13.99
N ILE A 364 3.56 -25.29 14.50
CA ILE A 364 3.10 -25.11 15.88
C ILE A 364 1.82 -25.92 16.13
N SER A 365 0.84 -25.88 15.22
CA SER A 365 -0.41 -26.64 15.36
C SER A 365 -0.15 -28.15 15.38
N ALA A 366 0.72 -28.65 14.49
CA ALA A 366 1.08 -30.06 14.44
C ALA A 366 1.80 -30.50 15.73
N MET A 367 2.73 -29.69 16.24
CA MET A 367 3.40 -29.94 17.50
C MET A 367 2.42 -29.97 18.69
N ILE A 368 1.46 -29.03 18.75
CA ILE A 368 0.41 -29.04 19.79
C ILE A 368 -0.45 -30.30 19.69
N ILE A 369 -0.85 -30.73 18.49
CA ILE A 369 -1.61 -31.98 18.30
C ILE A 369 -0.84 -33.18 18.86
N VAL A 370 0.45 -33.29 18.58
CA VAL A 370 1.30 -34.36 19.13
C VAL A 370 1.31 -34.33 20.66
N THR A 371 1.43 -33.15 21.27
CA THR A 371 1.40 -33.02 22.74
C THR A 371 0.05 -33.40 23.35
N ILE A 372 -1.07 -33.09 22.68
CA ILE A 372 -2.41 -33.48 23.12
C ILE A 372 -2.56 -35.01 23.09
N ILE A 373 -2.08 -35.67 22.03
CA ILE A 373 -2.12 -37.14 21.93
C ILE A 373 -1.33 -37.77 23.08
N LEU A 374 -0.14 -37.24 23.39
CA LEU A 374 0.68 -37.73 24.50
C LEU A 374 -0.01 -37.55 25.86
N ASP A 375 -0.69 -36.43 26.09
CA ASP A 375 -1.47 -36.23 27.31
C ASP A 375 -2.63 -37.22 27.41
N ILE A 376 -3.37 -37.47 26.32
CA ILE A 376 -4.45 -38.47 26.28
C ILE A 376 -3.92 -39.86 26.65
N VAL A 377 -2.80 -40.28 26.06
CA VAL A 377 -2.17 -41.56 26.39
C VAL A 377 -1.76 -41.60 27.87
N TRP A 378 -1.16 -40.52 28.37
CA TRP A 378 -0.79 -40.40 29.77
C TRP A 378 -2.02 -40.52 30.70
N PHE A 379 -3.13 -39.85 30.38
CA PHE A 379 -4.36 -39.95 31.16
C PHE A 379 -4.91 -41.38 31.22
N ILE A 380 -4.92 -42.10 30.09
CA ILE A 380 -5.39 -43.49 30.04
C ILE A 380 -4.58 -44.38 30.99
N ILE A 381 -3.27 -44.16 31.05
CA ILE A 381 -2.36 -44.98 31.87
C ILE A 381 -2.46 -44.61 33.36
N PHE A 382 -2.45 -43.32 33.69
CA PHE A 382 -2.20 -42.86 35.06
C PHE A 382 -3.44 -42.39 35.83
N THR A 383 -4.53 -41.99 35.15
CA THR A 383 -5.71 -41.45 35.85
C THR A 383 -6.39 -42.51 36.71
N ASN A 384 -6.61 -43.71 36.17
CA ASN A 384 -7.35 -44.75 36.88
C ASN A 384 -6.59 -45.27 38.13
N PRO A 385 -5.28 -45.61 38.05
CA PRO A 385 -4.53 -46.04 39.24
C PRO A 385 -4.45 -44.96 40.33
N TRP A 386 -4.31 -43.69 39.94
CA TRP A 386 -4.09 -42.60 40.91
C TRP A 386 -5.38 -42.06 41.52
N THR A 387 -6.52 -42.29 40.88
CA THR A 387 -7.84 -41.88 41.41
C THR A 387 -8.52 -42.96 42.24
N THR A 388 -8.25 -44.25 41.98
CA THR A 388 -9.02 -45.34 42.58
C THR A 388 -8.51 -45.81 43.95
N ASN A 389 -7.52 -45.15 44.56
CA ASN A 389 -6.97 -45.50 45.88
C ASN A 389 -6.58 -47.00 46.03
N SER A 390 -6.35 -47.68 44.90
CA SER A 390 -6.14 -49.14 44.87
C SER A 390 -4.74 -49.55 45.33
N VAL A 391 -3.85 -48.57 45.56
CA VAL A 391 -2.48 -48.78 46.00
C VAL A 391 -2.26 -48.01 47.32
N LEU A 392 -1.68 -48.69 48.32
CA LEU A 392 -1.40 -48.22 49.68
C LEU A 392 -0.29 -47.14 49.70
N PHE A 393 -0.55 -45.97 49.11
CA PHE A 393 0.37 -44.83 49.16
C PHE A 393 0.20 -44.02 50.46
N PHE A 394 1.26 -43.34 50.88
CA PHE A 394 1.16 -42.36 51.96
C PHE A 394 0.22 -41.22 51.56
N LYS A 395 -0.59 -40.72 52.50
CA LYS A 395 -1.60 -39.67 52.27
C LYS A 395 -1.04 -38.43 51.52
N LEU A 396 0.22 -38.08 51.77
CA LEU A 396 0.89 -36.95 51.12
C LEU A 396 1.15 -37.23 49.62
N GLU A 397 1.60 -38.42 49.27
CA GLU A 397 1.88 -38.83 47.89
C GLU A 397 0.60 -38.89 47.05
N HIS A 398 -0.48 -39.44 47.61
CA HIS A 398 -1.80 -39.41 46.97
C HIS A 398 -2.28 -37.98 46.70
N THR A 399 -1.97 -37.02 47.58
CA THR A 399 -2.32 -35.61 47.37
C THR A 399 -1.57 -35.00 46.19
N PHE A 400 -0.28 -35.33 46.03
CA PHE A 400 0.51 -34.88 44.87
C PHE A 400 0.05 -35.52 43.57
N GLN A 401 -0.25 -36.83 43.57
CA GLN A 401 -0.77 -37.53 42.39
C GLN A 401 -2.12 -36.94 41.93
N MET A 402 -3.03 -36.66 42.87
CA MET A 402 -4.29 -35.99 42.56
C MET A 402 -4.09 -34.59 41.99
N TYR A 403 -3.15 -33.82 42.56
CA TYR A 403 -2.79 -32.51 42.05
C TYR A 403 -2.22 -32.58 40.62
N GLU A 404 -1.37 -33.57 40.33
CA GLU A 404 -0.79 -33.79 39.00
C GLU A 404 -1.87 -34.12 37.95
N VAL A 405 -2.87 -34.94 38.32
CA VAL A 405 -4.03 -35.21 37.46
C VAL A 405 -4.82 -33.94 37.18
N ILE A 406 -5.10 -33.12 38.21
CA ILE A 406 -5.84 -31.86 38.07
C ILE A 406 -5.08 -30.87 37.17
N ILE A 407 -3.77 -30.67 37.39
CA ILE A 407 -2.94 -29.81 36.54
C ILE A 407 -2.93 -30.31 35.11
N SER A 408 -2.81 -31.61 34.91
CA SER A 408 -2.79 -32.20 33.56
C SER A 408 -4.10 -31.89 32.82
N TYR A 409 -5.26 -31.95 33.51
CA TYR A 409 -6.54 -31.59 32.88
C TYR A 409 -6.62 -30.12 32.49
N ILE A 410 -6.10 -29.22 33.33
CA ILE A 410 -6.02 -27.79 33.03
C ILE A 410 -5.11 -27.55 31.83
N LEU A 411 -3.94 -28.20 31.79
CA LEU A 411 -3.00 -28.12 30.67
C LEU A 411 -3.62 -28.61 29.36
N LEU A 412 -4.32 -29.74 29.37
CA LEU A 412 -5.03 -30.25 28.21
C LEU A 412 -6.06 -29.23 27.69
N GLY A 413 -6.84 -28.62 28.59
CA GLY A 413 -7.81 -27.58 28.24
C GLY A 413 -7.16 -26.38 27.55
N ILE A 414 -6.02 -25.92 28.07
CA ILE A 414 -5.25 -24.81 27.48
C ILE A 414 -4.69 -25.19 26.11
N LYS A 415 -4.15 -26.41 25.94
CA LYS A 415 -3.65 -26.90 24.64
C LYS A 415 -4.75 -26.91 23.58
N VAL A 416 -5.97 -27.32 23.92
CA VAL A 416 -7.12 -27.31 23.00
C VAL A 416 -7.55 -25.89 22.62
N ILE A 417 -7.57 -24.96 23.57
CA ILE A 417 -7.86 -23.54 23.30
C ILE A 417 -6.78 -22.96 22.38
N LEU A 418 -5.50 -23.22 22.68
CA LEU A 418 -4.37 -22.74 21.90
C LEU A 418 -4.38 -23.30 20.48
N LEU A 419 -4.67 -24.59 20.31
CA LEU A 419 -4.85 -25.22 19.00
C LEU A 419 -6.00 -24.56 18.22
N SER A 420 -7.12 -24.26 18.88
CA SER A 420 -8.27 -23.59 18.25
C SER A 420 -7.90 -22.18 17.77
N ILE A 421 -7.11 -21.43 18.56
CA ILE A 421 -6.61 -20.11 18.19
C ILE A 421 -5.67 -20.19 16.99
N TYR A 422 -4.70 -21.12 17.00
CA TYR A 422 -3.77 -21.29 15.87
C TYR A 422 -4.46 -21.82 14.61
N LEU A 423 -5.45 -22.70 14.75
CA LEU A 423 -6.27 -23.14 13.62
C LEU A 423 -7.09 -21.98 13.06
N ASN A 424 -7.65 -21.11 13.91
CA ASN A 424 -8.38 -19.93 13.46
C ASN A 424 -7.44 -18.93 12.75
N LEU A 425 -6.25 -18.66 13.32
CA LEU A 425 -5.21 -17.87 12.65
C LEU A 425 -4.82 -18.45 11.29
N TYR A 426 -4.67 -19.77 11.21
CA TYR A 426 -4.40 -20.48 9.96
C TYR A 426 -5.54 -20.35 8.94
N LEU A 427 -6.79 -20.43 9.39
CA LEU A 427 -7.97 -20.28 8.53
C LEU A 427 -8.18 -18.83 8.07
N MET A 428 -7.79 -17.85 8.90
CA MET A 428 -7.88 -16.42 8.59
C MET A 428 -6.82 -15.92 7.62
N CYS A 429 -5.72 -16.66 7.39
CA CYS A 429 -4.75 -16.30 6.38
C CYS A 429 -5.32 -16.57 4.97
N PRO A 430 -5.54 -15.53 4.13
CA PRO A 430 -6.21 -15.67 2.84
C PRO A 430 -5.35 -16.37 1.77
N ASP A 431 -4.02 -16.46 1.94
CA ASP A 431 -3.10 -17.10 0.99
C ASP A 431 -3.00 -18.63 1.16
N LYS A 432 -4.11 -19.34 0.98
CA LYS A 432 -4.06 -20.81 0.85
C LYS A 432 -3.53 -21.28 -0.51
N ARG A 433 -3.46 -20.42 -1.53
CA ARG A 433 -3.12 -20.79 -2.92
C ARG A 433 -1.90 -20.10 -3.53
N THR A 434 -1.43 -19.01 -2.94
CA THR A 434 -0.31 -18.20 -3.46
C THR A 434 0.88 -18.34 -2.54
N ASN A 435 1.38 -19.58 -2.40
CA ASN A 435 2.57 -19.85 -1.60
C ASN A 435 3.81 -19.38 -2.37
N ILE A 436 4.28 -18.18 -2.03
CA ILE A 436 5.67 -17.73 -2.23
C ILE A 436 6.68 -18.74 -1.62
N TYR A 437 6.19 -19.64 -0.76
CA TYR A 437 6.96 -20.70 -0.13
C TYR A 437 7.29 -21.91 -1.02
N ASP A 438 6.57 -22.20 -2.11
CA ASP A 438 6.98 -23.31 -2.99
C ASP A 438 8.35 -23.01 -3.61
N ALA A 439 8.62 -21.74 -3.94
CA ALA A 439 9.92 -21.32 -4.44
C ALA A 439 11.06 -21.44 -3.39
N GLN A 440 10.83 -21.06 -2.13
CA GLN A 440 11.87 -21.18 -1.09
C GLN A 440 12.09 -22.62 -0.61
N TYR A 441 11.04 -23.45 -0.59
CA TYR A 441 11.14 -24.87 -0.28
C TYR A 441 11.84 -25.65 -1.41
N GLU A 442 11.55 -25.34 -2.68
CA GLU A 442 12.27 -25.89 -3.85
C GLU A 442 13.75 -25.50 -3.86
N ILE A 443 14.10 -24.29 -3.41
CA ILE A 443 15.50 -23.85 -3.29
C ILE A 443 16.26 -24.66 -2.23
N ILE A 444 15.62 -25.05 -1.13
CA ILE A 444 16.27 -25.74 -0.01
C ILE A 444 16.25 -27.27 -0.16
N PHE A 445 15.15 -27.84 -0.69
CA PHE A 445 14.94 -29.29 -0.73
C PHE A 445 14.90 -29.88 -2.15
N GLY A 446 15.05 -29.05 -3.18
CA GLY A 446 14.98 -29.46 -4.58
C GLY A 446 13.55 -29.71 -5.07
N PRO A 447 13.32 -29.70 -6.40
CA PRO A 447 12.00 -29.95 -6.97
C PRO A 447 11.60 -31.42 -6.76
N ASN A 448 10.48 -31.65 -6.05
CA ASN A 448 9.93 -32.99 -5.88
C ASN A 448 9.21 -33.43 -7.16
N LEU A 449 9.70 -34.52 -7.78
CA LEU A 449 8.98 -35.26 -8.81
C LEU A 449 7.87 -36.10 -8.17
N SER A 450 6.62 -35.63 -8.22
CA SER A 450 5.42 -36.48 -8.09
C SER A 450 4.22 -35.69 -8.61
N SER A 451 3.76 -35.91 -9.83
CA SER A 451 2.87 -37.00 -10.31
C SER A 451 1.44 -36.50 -10.48
N SER A 452 1.02 -36.50 -11.74
CA SER A 452 -0.33 -36.31 -12.26
C SER A 452 -1.38 -37.21 -11.58
N SER A 453 -2.53 -36.65 -11.20
CA SER A 453 -3.87 -37.24 -11.42
C SER A 453 -4.98 -36.31 -10.92
N ASP A 454 -6.02 -36.20 -11.76
CA ASP A 454 -7.45 -36.02 -11.47
C ASP A 454 -7.97 -34.70 -10.87
N ASN A 455 -8.70 -33.90 -11.68
CA ASN A 455 -10.16 -34.06 -11.78
C ASN A 455 -10.83 -33.01 -12.69
N GLU A 456 -11.84 -33.50 -13.40
CA GLU A 456 -12.82 -32.80 -14.23
C GLU A 456 -13.90 -32.08 -13.39
N ASP A 457 -14.69 -31.26 -14.10
CA ASP A 457 -16.00 -30.68 -13.75
C ASP A 457 -16.04 -29.42 -12.87
N GLN A 458 -16.29 -28.26 -13.52
CA GLN A 458 -17.60 -27.58 -13.48
C GLN A 458 -17.57 -26.24 -14.25
N ASN A 459 -18.34 -26.18 -15.35
CA ASN A 459 -18.70 -24.97 -16.08
C ASN A 459 -19.98 -24.36 -15.52
N SER A 460 -20.00 -23.04 -15.29
CA SER A 460 -21.05 -22.09 -15.74
C SER A 460 -21.04 -20.84 -14.86
N TYR A 461 -20.75 -19.64 -15.39
CA TYR A 461 -21.42 -18.39 -15.04
C TYR A 461 -21.13 -17.28 -16.08
N SER A 462 -22.14 -16.42 -16.25
CA SER A 462 -22.38 -15.53 -17.39
C SER A 462 -21.68 -14.17 -17.33
N PHE A 463 -21.24 -13.71 -18.51
CA PHE A 463 -20.71 -12.38 -18.82
C PHE A 463 -21.63 -11.22 -18.42
N ARG A 464 -21.05 -10.16 -17.82
CA ARG A 464 -21.64 -8.81 -17.80
C ARG A 464 -20.57 -7.76 -18.15
N ASN A 465 -21.01 -6.81 -18.96
CA ASN A 465 -20.27 -5.89 -19.81
C ASN A 465 -19.66 -4.71 -19.02
N THR A 466 -18.34 -4.47 -19.10
CA THR A 466 -17.68 -3.24 -18.60
C THR A 466 -16.60 -2.77 -19.58
N ASN A 467 -17.01 -2.02 -20.60
CA ASN A 467 -16.15 -1.23 -21.46
C ASN A 467 -16.48 0.25 -21.24
N HIS A 468 -15.69 0.99 -20.44
CA HIS A 468 -15.85 2.45 -20.41
C HIS A 468 -14.60 3.31 -20.12
N TYR A 469 -13.41 2.75 -19.83
CA TYR A 469 -12.27 3.58 -19.37
C TYR A 469 -11.11 3.81 -20.36
N LEU A 470 -11.10 3.17 -21.53
CA LEU A 470 -9.94 3.24 -22.45
C LEU A 470 -9.83 4.49 -23.34
N HIS A 471 -10.78 5.43 -23.29
CA HIS A 471 -10.83 6.53 -24.26
C HIS A 471 -10.12 7.83 -23.85
N GLN A 472 -9.60 7.96 -22.63
CA GLN A 472 -9.11 9.27 -22.13
C GLN A 472 -7.58 9.44 -22.02
N SER A 473 -6.76 8.38 -22.13
CA SER A 473 -5.32 8.47 -21.86
C SER A 473 -4.41 8.78 -23.06
N PHE A 474 -4.91 8.77 -24.30
CA PHE A 474 -4.07 8.90 -25.51
C PHE A 474 -4.30 10.15 -26.38
N SER A 475 -5.20 11.07 -26.00
CA SER A 475 -5.51 12.25 -26.85
C SER A 475 -4.83 13.57 -26.46
N LYS A 476 -3.98 13.60 -25.43
CA LYS A 476 -3.25 14.82 -25.03
C LYS A 476 -1.77 14.70 -25.37
N ASN A 477 -1.44 14.97 -26.64
CA ASN A 477 -0.19 15.59 -27.11
C ASN A 477 -0.17 15.50 -28.64
N VAL A 478 -0.88 16.44 -29.28
CA VAL A 478 -0.62 16.93 -30.64
C VAL A 478 -0.60 18.45 -30.54
#